data_AF-A0A6A5QM20-F1
#
_entry.id   AF-A0A6A5QM20-F1
#
_cell.length_a   1.000
_cell.length_b   1.000
_cell.length_c   1.000
_cell.angle_alpha   90.00
_cell.angle_beta   90.00
_cell.angle_gamma   90.00
#
_symmetry.space_group_name_H-M   'P 1'
#
loop_
_entity.id
_entity.type
_entity.pdbx_description
1 polymer ?
#
loop_
_entity_poly.entity_id
_entity_poly.type
_entity_poly.pdbx_seq_one_letter_code
_entity_poly.pdbx_strand_id
1 'polypeptide(L)'
;YALILIFPTTEAYEKRVREEDSQLQPSGFNQNEDDVLLLKQTINNACGLYVILHAAYNGETRSRISKDSILDRTQQKATLLSLEECALALEADVGLEQAYDAVARNGSTEAPENAENEVDYNYICFVKSEKNGHLYQLDGDRKQPLGLGPMAAGEDVLSDQCLDVIHSMIGREEGNLSFSLMALVSAES
;
A
#
# COMPACT_ATOMS: atom_id res chain seq x y z
N TYR A 1 -3.16 13.09 -0.81
CA TYR A 1 -2.44 12.58 0.38
C TYR A 1 -2.55 11.06 0.46
N ALA A 2 -1.76 10.43 1.31
CA ALA A 2 -1.89 9.01 1.65
C ALA A 2 -1.64 8.78 3.14
N LEU A 3 -2.28 7.76 3.73
CA LEU A 3 -1.97 7.28 5.07
C LEU A 3 -1.38 5.88 4.99
N ILE A 4 -0.32 5.62 5.74
CA ILE A 4 0.33 4.31 5.82
C ILE A 4 0.20 3.80 7.23
N LEU A 5 -0.48 2.66 7.40
CA LEU A 5 -0.63 1.98 8.68
C LEU A 5 0.31 0.77 8.72
N ILE A 6 1.10 0.70 9.77
CA ILE A 6 1.90 -0.46 10.18
C ILE A 6 1.18 -1.06 11.38
N PHE A 7 0.88 -2.35 11.32
CA PHE A 7 0.12 -3.04 12.36
C PHE A 7 0.52 -4.50 12.45
N PRO A 8 0.28 -5.16 13.59
CA PRO A 8 0.66 -6.55 13.77
C PRO A 8 -0.34 -7.47 13.07
N THR A 9 0.16 -8.51 12.38
CA THR A 9 -0.68 -9.51 11.71
C THR A 9 -0.97 -10.67 12.65
N THR A 10 -2.06 -10.56 13.40
CA THR A 10 -2.54 -11.68 14.24
C THR A 10 -3.21 -12.76 13.42
N GLU A 11 -3.29 -13.99 13.94
CA GLU A 11 -4.04 -15.09 13.29
C GLU A 11 -5.49 -14.70 12.97
N ALA A 12 -6.11 -13.89 13.84
CA ALA A 12 -7.46 -13.37 13.65
C ALA A 12 -7.54 -12.38 12.48
N TYR A 13 -6.54 -11.50 12.32
CA TYR A 13 -6.39 -10.62 11.17
C TYR A 13 -6.26 -11.43 9.87
N GLU A 14 -5.32 -12.36 9.83
CA GLU A 14 -5.04 -13.15 8.62
C GLU A 14 -6.23 -14.00 8.17
N LYS A 15 -6.92 -14.63 9.14
CA LYS A 15 -8.13 -15.42 8.86
C LYS A 15 -9.20 -14.55 8.21
N ARG A 16 -9.44 -13.35 8.74
CA ARG A 16 -10.43 -12.42 8.19
C ARG A 16 -10.04 -11.98 6.77
N VAL A 17 -8.78 -11.58 6.54
CA VAL A 17 -8.33 -11.18 5.20
C VAL A 17 -8.51 -12.33 4.21
N ARG A 18 -8.16 -13.56 4.60
CA ARG A 18 -8.35 -14.76 3.77
C ARG A 18 -9.82 -15.01 3.45
N GLU A 19 -10.71 -14.85 4.42
CA GLU A 19 -12.16 -14.97 4.23
C GLU A 19 -12.68 -13.89 3.28
N GLU A 20 -12.33 -12.62 3.49
CA GLU A 20 -12.71 -11.51 2.60
C GLU A 20 -12.23 -11.76 1.17
N ASP A 21 -10.94 -12.09 0.98
CA ASP A 21 -10.34 -12.35 -0.33
C ASP A 21 -10.87 -13.61 -1.01
N SER A 22 -11.44 -14.56 -0.26
CA SER A 22 -12.11 -15.74 -0.84
C SER A 22 -13.44 -15.39 -1.51
N GLN A 23 -14.08 -14.29 -1.08
CA GLN A 23 -15.36 -13.83 -1.62
C GLN A 23 -15.18 -12.86 -2.81
N LEU A 24 -13.96 -12.34 -3.00
CA LEU A 24 -13.64 -11.45 -4.11
C LEU A 24 -13.59 -12.21 -5.43
N GLN A 25 -14.32 -11.70 -6.43
CA GLN A 25 -14.29 -12.25 -7.79
C GLN A 25 -13.01 -11.78 -8.50
N PRO A 26 -12.30 -12.66 -9.23
CA PRO A 26 -11.05 -12.31 -9.92
C PRO A 26 -11.16 -11.13 -10.92
N SER A 27 -12.37 -10.85 -11.41
CA SER A 27 -12.65 -9.81 -12.41
C SER A 27 -13.34 -8.56 -11.84
N GLY A 28 -13.43 -8.42 -10.51
CA GLY A 28 -14.22 -7.35 -9.87
C GLY A 28 -13.57 -5.97 -9.87
N PHE A 29 -12.25 -5.89 -10.04
CA PHE A 29 -11.50 -4.64 -9.95
C PHE A 29 -10.69 -4.38 -11.22
N ASN A 30 -10.87 -3.17 -11.79
CA ASN A 30 -10.13 -2.70 -12.95
C ASN A 30 -9.36 -1.43 -12.56
N GLN A 31 -8.02 -1.54 -12.46
CA GLN A 31 -7.14 -0.43 -12.10
C GLN A 31 -7.37 0.84 -12.95
N ASN A 32 -7.73 0.67 -14.22
CA ASN A 32 -7.98 1.77 -15.14
C ASN A 32 -9.35 2.43 -14.92
N GLU A 33 -10.34 1.67 -14.45
CA GLU A 33 -11.68 2.20 -14.18
C GLU A 33 -11.72 3.00 -12.89
N ASP A 34 -11.08 2.51 -11.84
CA ASP A 34 -11.06 3.16 -10.54
C ASP A 34 -9.93 4.17 -10.35
N ASP A 35 -8.94 4.19 -11.26
CA ASP A 35 -7.71 5.00 -11.16
C ASP A 35 -6.95 4.76 -9.85
N VAL A 36 -6.81 3.48 -9.51
CA VAL A 36 -6.11 3.01 -8.32
C VAL A 36 -5.14 1.91 -8.73
N LEU A 37 -3.85 2.14 -8.47
CA LEU A 37 -2.76 1.22 -8.77
C LEU A 37 -2.45 0.38 -7.53
N LEU A 38 -2.80 -0.89 -7.58
CA LEU A 38 -2.32 -1.92 -6.65
C LEU A 38 -1.06 -2.54 -7.23
N LEU A 39 -0.05 -2.71 -6.39
CA LEU A 39 1.16 -3.46 -6.71
C LEU A 39 1.19 -4.69 -5.82
N LYS A 40 1.21 -5.87 -6.45
CA LYS A 40 1.22 -7.16 -5.74
C LYS A 40 2.59 -7.37 -5.11
N GLN A 41 2.62 -7.66 -3.81
CA GLN A 41 3.85 -8.00 -3.11
C GLN A 41 4.25 -9.43 -3.43
N THR A 42 5.46 -9.58 -3.94
CA THR A 42 6.08 -10.88 -4.25
C THR A 42 7.54 -10.96 -3.81
N ILE A 43 8.16 -9.81 -3.50
CA ILE A 43 9.48 -9.73 -2.87
C ILE A 43 9.30 -9.85 -1.35
N ASN A 44 9.94 -10.85 -0.74
CA ASN A 44 9.82 -11.09 0.69
C ASN A 44 10.38 -9.92 1.51
N ASN A 45 9.73 -9.57 2.62
CA ASN A 45 10.13 -8.46 3.51
C ASN A 45 10.26 -7.08 2.82
N ALA A 46 9.53 -6.87 1.71
CA ALA A 46 9.49 -5.61 0.99
C ALA A 46 8.17 -4.83 1.17
N CYS A 47 7.33 -5.19 2.14
CA CYS A 47 6.05 -4.50 2.42
C CYS A 47 6.22 -2.97 2.59
N GLY A 48 7.32 -2.54 3.21
CA GLY A 48 7.69 -1.12 3.28
C GLY A 48 7.92 -0.46 1.91
N LEU A 49 8.52 -1.16 0.94
CA LEU A 49 8.66 -0.66 -0.43
C LEU A 49 7.28 -0.52 -1.08
N TYR A 50 6.49 -1.60 -1.08
CA TYR A 50 5.19 -1.63 -1.75
C TYR A 50 4.24 -0.55 -1.24
N VAL A 51 4.20 -0.32 0.08
CA VAL A 51 3.33 0.70 0.66
C VAL A 51 3.75 2.12 0.27
N ILE A 52 5.06 2.38 0.12
CA ILE A 52 5.58 3.65 -0.39
C ILE A 52 5.20 3.83 -1.85
N LEU A 53 5.31 2.77 -2.66
CA LEU A 53 4.89 2.81 -4.06
C LEU A 53 3.38 3.06 -4.19
N HIS A 54 2.56 2.39 -3.37
CA HIS A 54 1.11 2.64 -3.30
C HIS A 54 0.81 4.12 -2.96
N ALA A 55 1.49 4.70 -1.97
CA ALA A 55 1.33 6.10 -1.60
C ALA A 55 1.79 7.08 -2.69
N ALA A 56 2.85 6.74 -3.42
CA ALA A 56 3.41 7.60 -4.46
C ALA A 56 2.64 7.54 -5.79
N TYR A 57 2.11 6.37 -6.16
CA TYR A 57 1.49 6.13 -7.46
C TYR A 57 0.00 6.42 -7.50
N ASN A 58 -0.60 6.74 -6.36
CA ASN A 58 -2.01 7.04 -6.23
C ASN A 58 -2.25 8.46 -5.69
N GLY A 59 -3.44 8.99 -5.93
CA GLY A 59 -3.80 10.34 -5.56
C GLY A 59 -2.95 11.41 -6.25
N GLU A 60 -2.97 12.62 -5.70
CA GLU A 60 -2.24 13.78 -6.24
C GLU A 60 -0.71 13.63 -6.33
N THR A 61 -0.09 12.73 -5.56
CA THR A 61 1.37 12.51 -5.61
C THR A 61 1.80 11.98 -6.97
N ARG A 62 0.92 11.21 -7.61
CA ARG A 62 1.16 10.54 -8.90
C ARG A 62 1.67 11.50 -9.97
N SER A 63 1.18 12.74 -10.00
CA SER A 63 1.55 13.75 -11.00
C SER A 63 2.83 14.53 -10.66
N ARG A 64 3.41 14.29 -9.48
CA ARG A 64 4.62 14.98 -8.99
C ARG A 64 5.90 14.16 -9.19
N ILE A 65 5.76 12.93 -9.69
CA ILE A 65 6.88 12.03 -9.97
C ILE A 65 7.72 12.61 -11.12
N SER A 66 9.03 12.68 -10.90
CA SER A 66 9.96 13.22 -11.91
C SER A 66 10.07 12.27 -13.09
N LYS A 67 9.93 12.80 -14.31
CA LYS A 67 10.06 12.05 -15.55
C LYS A 67 11.43 11.34 -15.61
N ASP A 68 11.44 10.13 -16.17
CA ASP A 68 12.60 9.27 -16.35
C ASP A 68 13.29 8.84 -15.03
N SER A 69 12.64 9.07 -13.88
CA SER A 69 13.08 8.51 -12.60
C SER A 69 12.79 7.02 -12.49
N ILE A 70 13.34 6.36 -11.47
CA ILE A 70 13.00 4.96 -11.15
C ILE A 70 11.49 4.86 -10.94
N LEU A 71 10.92 5.74 -10.11
CA LEU A 71 9.49 5.80 -9.79
C LEU A 71 8.61 5.99 -11.03
N ASP A 72 9.00 6.86 -11.97
CA ASP A 72 8.25 7.09 -13.22
C ASP A 72 8.20 5.81 -14.07
N ARG A 73 9.34 5.14 -14.27
CA ARG A 73 9.39 3.90 -15.05
C ARG A 73 8.56 2.79 -14.43
N THR A 74 8.62 2.62 -13.12
CA THR A 74 7.85 1.60 -12.40
C THR A 74 6.36 1.92 -12.33
N GLN A 75 5.99 3.20 -12.23
CA GLN A 75 4.61 3.66 -12.33
C GLN A 75 4.03 3.41 -13.73
N GLN A 76 4.80 3.65 -14.79
CA GLN A 76 4.39 3.34 -16.16
C GLN A 76 4.13 1.84 -16.36
N LYS A 77 5.03 0.99 -15.84
CA LYS A 77 4.82 -0.47 -15.81
C LYS A 77 3.51 -0.83 -15.10
N ALA A 78 3.28 -0.28 -13.90
CA ALA A 78 2.06 -0.53 -13.12
C ALA A 78 0.77 -0.07 -13.82
N THR A 79 0.85 0.95 -14.69
CA THR A 79 -0.31 1.43 -15.46
C THR A 79 -0.60 0.57 -16.69
N LEU A 80 0.42 -0.05 -17.29
CA LEU A 80 0.31 -0.72 -18.60
C LEU A 80 0.18 -2.24 -18.50
N LEU A 81 0.70 -2.85 -17.44
CA LEU A 81 0.79 -4.30 -17.26
C LEU A 81 -0.34 -4.82 -16.38
N SER A 82 -0.64 -6.11 -16.47
CA SER A 82 -1.45 -6.79 -15.45
C SER A 82 -0.73 -6.80 -14.10
N LEU A 83 -1.46 -7.11 -13.02
CA LEU A 83 -0.88 -7.24 -11.67
C LEU A 83 0.29 -8.23 -11.62
N GLU A 84 0.15 -9.39 -12.28
CA GLU A 84 1.15 -10.45 -12.31
C GLU A 84 2.38 -10.03 -13.12
N GLU A 85 2.17 -9.45 -14.31
CA GLU A 85 3.27 -8.94 -15.14
C GLU A 85 3.99 -7.77 -14.47
N CYS A 86 3.27 -6.89 -13.77
CA CYS A 86 3.84 -5.80 -13.01
C CYS A 86 4.72 -6.33 -11.87
N ALA A 87 4.25 -7.34 -11.12
CA ALA A 87 5.04 -7.97 -10.05
C ALA A 87 6.36 -8.53 -10.58
N LEU A 88 6.33 -9.32 -11.66
CA LEU A 88 7.53 -9.84 -12.31
C LEU A 88 8.46 -8.71 -12.81
N ALA A 89 7.90 -7.62 -13.32
CA ALA A 89 8.66 -6.49 -13.80
C ALA A 89 9.30 -5.64 -12.69
N LEU A 90 8.79 -5.70 -11.47
CA LEU A 90 9.40 -5.10 -10.26
C LEU A 90 10.49 -6.00 -9.71
N GLU A 91 10.27 -7.32 -9.65
CA GLU A 91 11.28 -8.31 -9.24
C GLU A 91 12.54 -8.24 -10.12
N ALA A 92 12.36 -8.00 -11.42
CA ALA A 92 13.47 -7.86 -12.36
C ALA A 92 14.10 -6.46 -12.39
N ASP A 93 13.61 -5.49 -11.61
CA ASP A 93 14.08 -4.10 -11.64
C ASP A 93 15.29 -3.87 -10.72
N VAL A 94 16.47 -4.13 -11.25
CA VAL A 94 17.76 -3.94 -10.54
C VAL A 94 17.94 -2.51 -10.03
N GLY A 95 17.40 -1.51 -10.72
CA GLY A 95 17.50 -0.11 -10.28
C GLY A 95 16.66 0.15 -9.05
N LEU A 96 15.44 -0.39 -9.01
CA LEU A 96 14.55 -0.33 -7.84
C LEU A 96 15.15 -1.11 -6.65
N GLU A 97 15.63 -2.32 -6.89
CA GLU A 97 16.29 -3.16 -5.89
C GLU A 97 17.46 -2.41 -5.24
N GLN A 98 18.40 -1.90 -6.04
CA GLN A 98 19.56 -1.15 -5.54
C GLN A 98 19.16 0.10 -4.74
N ALA A 99 18.12 0.82 -5.18
CA ALA A 99 17.63 2.00 -4.47
C ALA A 99 17.01 1.63 -3.11
N TYR A 100 16.24 0.55 -3.05
CA TYR A 100 15.65 0.06 -1.80
C TYR A 100 16.71 -0.48 -0.84
N ASP A 101 17.64 -1.31 -1.33
CA ASP A 101 18.75 -1.87 -0.55
C ASP A 101 19.63 -0.80 0.09
N ALA A 102 19.88 0.31 -0.63
CA ALA A 102 20.68 1.42 -0.15
C ALA A 102 20.07 2.14 1.06
N VAL A 103 18.75 2.05 1.25
CA VAL A 103 18.03 2.71 2.35
C VAL A 103 17.51 1.76 3.42
N ALA A 104 17.18 0.51 3.07
CA ALA A 104 16.71 -0.51 4.01
C ALA A 104 17.72 -0.78 5.13
N ARG A 105 19.03 -0.64 4.83
CA ARG A 105 20.12 -0.80 5.81
C ARG A 105 20.32 0.41 6.74
N ASN A 106 19.65 1.53 6.48
CA ASN A 106 19.80 2.77 7.26
C ASN A 106 18.81 2.87 8.42
N GLY A 107 17.99 1.83 8.67
CA GLY A 107 17.09 1.78 9.81
C GLY A 107 17.82 1.83 11.16
N SER A 108 17.17 2.35 12.19
CA SER A 108 17.72 2.37 13.56
C SER A 108 17.60 1.02 14.29
N THR A 109 17.09 0.00 13.62
CA THR A 109 16.89 -1.37 14.11
C THR A 109 17.65 -2.34 13.21
N GLU A 110 18.27 -3.36 13.79
CA GLU A 110 18.87 -4.44 13.00
C GLU A 110 17.79 -5.17 12.20
N ALA A 111 18.10 -5.46 10.94
CA ALA A 111 17.25 -6.32 10.12
C ALA A 111 17.21 -7.73 10.74
N PRO A 112 16.12 -8.50 10.56
CA PRO A 112 16.07 -9.89 11.00
C PRO A 112 17.27 -10.70 10.48
N GLU A 113 17.84 -11.57 11.30
CA GLU A 113 19.01 -12.39 10.91
C GLU A 113 18.73 -13.29 9.70
N ASN A 114 17.47 -13.71 9.52
CA ASN A 114 17.02 -14.47 8.37
C ASN A 114 15.93 -13.70 7.62
N ALA A 115 16.15 -13.48 6.33
CA ALA A 115 15.21 -12.83 5.42
C ALA A 115 13.94 -13.64 5.16
N GLU A 116 13.87 -14.89 5.63
CA GLU A 116 12.65 -15.73 5.62
C GLU A 116 11.92 -15.74 6.96
N ASN A 117 12.42 -15.08 8.00
CA ASN A 117 11.68 -14.97 9.25
C ASN A 117 10.37 -14.22 9.00
N GLU A 118 9.25 -14.79 9.44
CA GLU A 118 7.97 -14.09 9.48
C GLU A 118 8.14 -12.84 10.35
N VAL A 119 7.86 -11.69 9.77
CA VAL A 119 7.76 -10.44 10.49
C VAL A 119 6.29 -10.31 10.87
N ASP A 120 6.00 -10.20 12.17
CA ASP A 120 4.64 -10.12 12.70
C ASP A 120 3.90 -8.81 12.32
N TYR A 121 4.31 -8.09 11.27
CA TYR A 121 3.80 -6.77 10.89
C TYR A 121 3.52 -6.69 9.40
N ASN A 122 2.42 -6.02 9.06
CA ASN A 122 2.10 -5.65 7.68
C ASN A 122 1.97 -4.13 7.53
N TYR A 123 2.18 -3.66 6.29
CA TYR A 123 2.11 -2.27 5.88
C TYR A 123 0.98 -2.14 4.86
N ILE A 124 0.01 -1.28 5.15
CA ILE A 124 -1.08 -0.96 4.22
C ILE A 124 -1.17 0.53 3.97
N CYS A 125 -1.68 0.90 2.80
CA CYS A 125 -1.83 2.29 2.38
C CYS A 125 -3.30 2.63 2.17
N PHE A 126 -3.72 3.80 2.64
CA PHE A 126 -5.02 4.38 2.36
C PHE A 126 -4.85 5.55 1.40
N VAL A 127 -5.61 5.53 0.33
CA VAL A 127 -5.57 6.53 -0.75
C VAL A 127 -6.97 6.90 -1.20
N LYS A 128 -7.12 8.13 -1.70
CA LYS A 128 -8.33 8.56 -2.40
C LYS A 128 -8.09 8.47 -3.89
N SER A 129 -9.05 7.90 -4.62
CA SER A 129 -9.06 7.97 -6.09
C SER A 129 -9.45 9.38 -6.54
N GLU A 130 -8.63 10.00 -7.38
CA GLU A 130 -8.95 11.30 -7.98
C GLU A 130 -10.07 11.20 -9.02
N LYS A 131 -10.32 9.99 -9.55
CA LYS A 131 -11.31 9.75 -10.60
C LYS A 131 -12.71 9.58 -10.06
N ASN A 132 -12.90 8.78 -9.01
CA ASN A 132 -14.23 8.48 -8.45
C ASN A 132 -14.43 9.07 -7.04
N GLY A 133 -13.40 9.61 -6.40
CA GLY A 133 -13.48 10.22 -5.07
C GLY A 133 -13.68 9.22 -3.93
N HIS A 134 -13.50 7.92 -4.16
CA HIS A 134 -13.64 6.89 -3.15
C HIS A 134 -12.34 6.69 -2.36
N LEU A 135 -12.49 6.24 -1.11
CA LEU A 135 -11.41 5.77 -0.26
C LEU A 135 -11.08 4.32 -0.59
N TYR A 136 -9.79 4.01 -0.71
CA TYR A 136 -9.29 2.65 -0.92
C TYR A 136 -8.21 2.30 0.09
N GLN A 137 -8.25 1.05 0.56
CA GLN A 137 -7.14 0.41 1.25
C GLN A 137 -6.37 -0.47 0.26
N LEU A 138 -5.06 -0.29 0.22
CA LEU A 138 -4.10 -1.00 -0.61
C LEU A 138 -3.20 -1.84 0.30
N ASP A 139 -3.15 -3.13 -0.01
CA ASP A 139 -2.37 -4.13 0.70
C ASP A 139 -1.75 -5.05 -0.35
N GLY A 140 -0.41 -5.13 -0.38
CA GLY A 140 0.32 -5.92 -1.35
C GLY A 140 -0.01 -7.42 -1.29
N ASP A 141 -0.49 -7.89 -0.15
CA ASP A 141 -0.84 -9.30 0.07
C ASP A 141 -2.26 -9.66 -0.38
N ARG A 142 -3.10 -8.66 -0.66
CA ARG A 142 -4.46 -8.88 -1.16
C ARG A 142 -4.52 -9.12 -2.66
N LYS A 143 -5.66 -9.64 -3.12
CA LYS A 143 -5.94 -9.87 -4.55
C LYS A 143 -6.30 -8.60 -5.32
N GLN A 144 -6.90 -7.63 -4.66
CA GLN A 144 -7.34 -6.35 -5.21
C GLN A 144 -7.47 -5.30 -4.10
N PRO A 145 -7.53 -4.00 -4.42
CA PRO A 145 -7.86 -2.96 -3.45
C PRO A 145 -9.20 -3.20 -2.76
N LEU A 146 -9.27 -2.81 -1.50
CA LEU A 146 -10.52 -2.78 -0.77
C LEU A 146 -11.13 -1.37 -0.90
N GLY A 147 -12.25 -1.27 -1.61
CA GLY A 147 -13.04 -0.04 -1.69
C GLY A 147 -13.79 0.21 -0.38
N LEU A 148 -13.51 1.34 0.26
CA LEU A 148 -14.08 1.75 1.56
C LEU A 148 -15.22 2.78 1.42
N GLY A 149 -15.64 3.03 0.18
CA GLY A 149 -16.79 3.86 -0.15
C GLY A 149 -16.44 5.30 -0.59
N PRO A 150 -17.45 6.07 -1.02
CA PRO A 150 -17.26 7.46 -1.44
C PRO A 150 -16.86 8.34 -0.25
N MET A 151 -16.03 9.35 -0.51
CA MET A 151 -15.69 10.41 0.45
C MET A 151 -16.52 11.67 0.17
N ALA A 152 -16.74 12.52 1.18
CA ALA A 152 -17.45 13.77 0.95
C ALA A 152 -16.62 14.75 0.11
N ALA A 153 -17.30 15.74 -0.49
CA ALA A 153 -16.64 16.74 -1.31
C ALA A 153 -15.62 17.54 -0.48
N GLY A 154 -14.36 17.57 -0.95
CA GLY A 154 -13.26 18.24 -0.26
C GLY A 154 -12.59 17.42 0.84
N GLU A 155 -13.08 16.21 1.15
CA GLU A 155 -12.39 15.30 2.06
C GLU A 155 -11.22 14.57 1.38
N ASP A 156 -10.26 14.16 2.20
CA ASP A 156 -9.14 13.31 1.84
C ASP A 156 -8.93 12.23 2.92
N VAL A 157 -7.89 11.42 2.78
CA VAL A 157 -7.57 10.30 3.68
C VAL A 157 -7.36 10.71 5.15
N LEU A 158 -7.25 11.99 5.48
CA LEU A 158 -7.20 12.49 6.86
C LEU A 158 -8.59 12.71 7.47
N SER A 159 -9.67 12.45 6.74
CA SER A 159 -11.04 12.60 7.24
C SER A 159 -11.41 11.56 8.28
N ASP A 160 -12.44 11.87 9.08
CA ASP A 160 -12.99 10.97 10.09
C ASP A 160 -13.37 9.60 9.50
N GLN A 161 -13.85 9.54 8.25
CA GLN A 161 -14.16 8.28 7.57
C GLN A 161 -12.95 7.34 7.51
N CYS A 162 -11.77 7.85 7.13
CA CYS A 162 -10.57 7.02 7.04
C CYS A 162 -10.01 6.70 8.43
N LEU A 163 -10.05 7.67 9.35
CA LEU A 163 -9.58 7.49 10.73
C LEU A 163 -10.45 6.48 11.49
N ASP A 164 -11.76 6.45 11.26
CA ASP A 164 -12.69 5.47 11.84
C ASP A 164 -12.36 4.04 11.39
N VAL A 165 -11.96 3.86 10.13
CA VAL A 165 -11.48 2.56 9.63
C VAL A 165 -10.21 2.15 10.38
N ILE A 166 -9.24 3.06 10.52
CA ILE A 166 -7.98 2.79 11.25
C ILE A 166 -8.26 2.49 12.73
N HIS A 167 -9.13 3.26 13.39
CA HIS A 167 -9.54 3.02 14.77
C HIS A 167 -10.23 1.67 14.95
N SER A 168 -11.08 1.27 14.00
CA SER A 168 -11.71 -0.06 13.98
C SER A 168 -10.68 -1.18 13.83
N MET A 169 -9.65 -1.00 13.01
CA MET A 169 -8.54 -1.95 12.89
C MET A 169 -7.76 -2.06 14.21
N ILE A 170 -7.40 -0.93 14.84
CA ILE A 170 -6.67 -0.92 16.12
C ILE A 170 -7.52 -1.55 17.23
N GLY A 171 -8.81 -1.21 17.32
CA GLY A 171 -9.71 -1.69 18.37
C GLY A 171 -9.94 -3.20 18.34
N ARG A 172 -9.78 -3.85 17.18
CA ARG A 172 -9.91 -5.30 17.01
C ARG A 172 -8.71 -6.10 17.55
N GLU A 173 -7.56 -5.46 17.75
CA GLU A 173 -6.35 -6.14 18.25
C GLU A 173 -6.24 -6.11 19.79
N GLU A 174 -7.37 -5.89 20.49
CA GLU A 174 -7.58 -6.13 21.93
C GLU A 174 -6.45 -5.65 22.88
N GLY A 175 -5.91 -4.45 22.63
CA GLY A 175 -4.89 -3.85 23.50
C GLY A 175 -3.44 -4.06 23.04
N ASN A 176 -3.23 -4.67 21.87
CA ASN A 176 -1.95 -4.58 21.18
C ASN A 176 -1.66 -3.10 20.86
N LEU A 177 -0.47 -2.62 21.21
CA LEU A 177 -0.06 -1.22 21.02
C LEU A 177 0.94 -1.06 19.87
N SER A 178 1.29 -2.14 19.18
CA SER A 178 2.34 -2.17 18.17
C SER A 178 1.86 -1.66 16.82
N PHE A 179 1.40 -0.41 16.79
CA PHE A 179 0.94 0.27 15.58
C PHE A 179 1.79 1.50 15.29
N SER A 180 1.92 1.85 14.01
CA SER A 180 2.48 3.12 13.57
C SER A 180 1.67 3.66 12.40
N LEU A 181 1.43 4.97 12.39
CA LEU A 181 0.71 5.66 11.33
C LEU A 181 1.61 6.76 10.75
N MET A 182 1.78 6.76 9.44
CA MET A 182 2.51 7.78 8.71
C MET A 182 1.61 8.44 7.69
N ALA A 183 1.85 9.72 7.40
CA ALA A 183 1.09 10.48 6.43
C ALA A 183 2.01 11.05 5.35
N LEU A 184 1.64 10.83 4.08
CA LEU A 184 2.22 11.54 2.94
C LEU A 184 1.33 12.74 2.62
N VAL A 185 1.79 13.92 3.02
CA VAL A 185 1.07 15.19 2.88
C VAL A 185 1.87 16.18 2.05
N SER A 186 1.23 17.26 1.61
CA SER A 186 1.95 18.36 0.98
C SER A 186 2.86 19.03 2.02
N ALA A 187 4.09 19.36 1.62
CA ALA A 187 4.94 20.21 2.44
C ALA A 187 4.28 21.60 2.56
N GLU A 188 4.27 22.15 3.78
CA GLU A 188 3.93 23.57 3.95
C GLU A 188 4.97 24.41 3.17
N SER A 189 4.47 25.25 2.26
CA SER A 189 5.27 26.19 1.47
C SER A 189 5.37 27.53 2.16
#